data_AF-A0A448TUU4-F1
#
_entry.id   AF-A0A448TUU4-F1
#
_cell.length_a   1.000
_cell.length_b   1.000
_cell.length_c   1.000
_cell.angle_alpha   90.00
_cell.angle_beta   90.00
_cell.angle_gamma   90.00
#
_symmetry.space_group_name_H-M   'P 1'
#
loop_
_entity.id
_entity.type
_entity.pdbx_description
1 polymer ?
#
loop_
_entity_poly.entity_id
_entity_poly.type
_entity_poly.pdbx_seq_one_letter_code
_entity_poly.pdbx_strand_id
1 'polypeptide(L)'
;MKKALFIVLATSLLAACAHQSKDTQTYRGEVIASQVQGNNMTLTLAKNDCQKLSTTKHLETYSITVPYNSNLVVGSCVRYDRNGQGQLQNVENISRSKSNDMMARTGMY
;
A
#
# COMPACT_ATOMS: atom_id res chain seq x y z
N MET A 1 -14.64 68.28 -0.07
CA MET A 1 -15.63 67.41 -0.76
C MET A 1 -14.98 66.81 -1.99
N LYS A 2 -14.75 65.49 -2.03
CA LYS A 2 -14.79 64.64 -3.25
C LYS A 2 -14.37 63.20 -2.94
N LYS A 3 -15.38 62.34 -2.94
CA LYS A 3 -15.47 60.99 -3.50
C LYS A 3 -14.52 59.91 -2.96
N ALA A 4 -15.14 59.01 -2.19
CA ALA A 4 -14.70 57.63 -2.00
C ALA A 4 -14.53 56.91 -3.35
N LEU A 5 -13.51 56.06 -3.45
CA LEU A 5 -13.47 54.99 -4.43
C LEU A 5 -12.94 53.72 -3.75
N PHE A 6 -13.88 52.85 -3.39
CA PHE A 6 -13.62 51.46 -3.01
C PHE A 6 -13.06 50.72 -4.23
N ILE A 7 -11.80 50.33 -4.18
CA ILE A 7 -11.24 49.34 -5.11
C ILE A 7 -11.13 48.04 -4.32
N VAL A 8 -12.20 47.25 -4.39
CA VAL A 8 -12.22 45.84 -4.00
C VAL A 8 -11.39 45.10 -5.05
N LEU A 9 -10.09 44.96 -4.79
CA LEU A 9 -9.25 44.07 -5.58
C LEU A 9 -9.43 42.67 -5.00
N ALA A 10 -10.39 41.95 -5.56
CA ALA A 10 -10.57 40.52 -5.36
C ALA A 10 -9.31 39.79 -5.87
N THR A 11 -8.29 39.67 -5.03
CA THR A 11 -7.24 38.68 -5.24
C THR A 11 -7.86 37.33 -4.91
N SER A 12 -8.28 36.67 -5.98
CA SER A 12 -8.67 35.27 -6.02
C SER A 12 -7.83 34.44 -5.06
N LEU A 13 -8.47 33.98 -3.97
CA LEU A 13 -8.04 32.80 -3.25
C LEU A 13 -8.11 31.65 -4.25
N LEU A 14 -7.02 31.42 -4.99
CA LEU A 14 -6.73 30.07 -5.44
C LEU A 14 -6.44 29.30 -4.16
N ALA A 15 -7.50 28.75 -3.56
CA ALA A 15 -7.40 27.57 -2.74
C ALA A 15 -6.81 26.48 -3.65
N ALA A 16 -5.50 26.49 -3.78
CA ALA A 16 -4.77 25.35 -4.25
C ALA A 16 -5.05 24.25 -3.23
N CYS A 17 -6.08 23.45 -3.52
CA CYS A 17 -6.17 22.08 -3.06
C CYS A 17 -4.96 21.35 -3.68
N ALA A 18 -3.76 21.66 -3.18
CA ALA A 18 -2.64 20.77 -3.28
C ALA A 18 -3.07 19.57 -2.43
N HIS A 19 -3.74 18.60 -3.07
CA HIS A 19 -3.81 17.25 -2.58
C HIS A 19 -2.36 16.85 -2.34
N GLN A 20 -1.93 16.99 -1.09
CA GLN A 20 -0.65 16.51 -0.63
C GLN A 20 -0.77 15.00 -0.69
N SER A 21 -0.47 14.45 -1.85
CA SER A 21 -0.25 13.03 -2.06
C SER A 21 0.78 12.66 -1.02
N LYS A 22 0.33 12.08 0.10
CA LYS A 22 1.25 11.47 1.06
C LYS A 22 2.03 10.47 0.23
N ASP A 23 3.31 10.75 0.06
CA ASP A 23 4.27 9.96 -0.71
C ASP A 23 4.43 8.62 0.02
N THR A 24 3.41 7.78 -0.15
CA THR A 24 3.27 6.49 0.48
C THR A 24 3.99 5.54 -0.45
N GLN A 25 5.21 5.19 -0.06
CA GLN A 25 5.99 4.23 -0.84
C GLN A 25 5.36 2.85 -0.66
N THR A 26 4.70 2.41 -1.73
CA THR A 26 4.13 1.08 -1.85
C THR A 26 5.18 0.11 -2.34
N TYR A 27 5.27 -1.04 -1.70
CA TYR A 27 6.18 -2.11 -2.06
C TYR A 27 5.42 -3.43 -2.24
N ARG A 28 6.09 -4.37 -2.90
CA ARG A 28 5.60 -5.73 -3.10
C ARG A 28 6.61 -6.72 -2.55
N GLY A 29 6.11 -7.80 -1.97
CA GLY A 29 6.94 -8.81 -1.38
C GLY A 29 6.20 -10.10 -1.10
N GLU A 30 6.92 -11.10 -0.65
CA GLU A 30 6.40 -12.42 -0.32
C GLU A 30 6.39 -12.64 1.19
N VAL A 31 5.31 -13.23 1.71
CA VAL A 31 5.26 -13.69 3.11
C VAL A 31 6.11 -14.95 3.24
N ILE A 32 7.24 -14.86 3.94
CA ILE A 32 8.15 -16.00 4.16
C ILE A 32 7.94 -16.69 5.51
N ALA A 33 7.33 -15.98 6.47
CA ALA A 33 6.93 -16.55 7.76
C ALA A 33 5.67 -15.87 8.29
N SER A 34 4.86 -16.62 9.04
CA SER A 34 3.66 -16.15 9.70
C SER A 34 3.50 -16.85 11.05
N GLN A 35 3.23 -16.08 12.10
CA GLN A 35 3.04 -16.57 13.47
C GLN A 35 1.82 -15.92 14.11
N VAL A 36 0.88 -16.72 14.59
CA VAL A 36 -0.32 -16.23 15.30
C VAL A 36 0.02 -15.98 16.77
N GLN A 37 -0.38 -14.82 17.28
CA GLN A 37 -0.20 -14.40 18.66
C GLN A 37 -1.50 -13.78 19.18
N GLY A 38 -2.39 -14.61 19.73
CA GLY A 38 -3.72 -14.18 20.17
C GLY A 38 -4.55 -13.64 19.00
N ASN A 39 -4.99 -12.37 19.10
CA ASN A 39 -5.79 -11.69 18.08
C ASN A 39 -4.95 -11.12 16.91
N ASN A 40 -3.63 -11.20 17.02
CA ASN A 40 -2.69 -10.66 16.04
C ASN A 40 -1.90 -11.77 15.36
N MET A 41 -1.21 -11.40 14.29
CA MET A 41 -0.31 -12.25 13.53
C MET A 41 0.94 -11.45 13.17
N THR A 42 2.11 -12.00 13.45
CA THR A 42 3.39 -11.47 12.99
C THR A 42 3.75 -12.11 11.65
N LEU A 43 3.99 -11.28 10.65
CA LEU A 43 4.41 -11.67 9.31
C LEU A 43 5.86 -11.24 9.08
N THR A 44 6.64 -12.11 8.45
CA THR A 44 7.94 -11.74 7.89
C THR A 44 7.79 -11.68 6.37
N LEU A 45 8.09 -10.51 5.81
CA LEU A 45 7.96 -10.19 4.39
C LEU A 45 9.35 -10.12 3.76
N ALA A 46 9.56 -10.81 2.65
CA ALA A 46 10.72 -10.62 1.79
C ALA A 46 10.42 -9.56 0.74
N LYS A 47 11.27 -8.53 0.62
CA LYS A 47 11.20 -7.53 -0.45
C LYS A 47 11.84 -8.09 -1.71
N ASN A 48 11.08 -8.93 -2.40
CA ASN A 48 11.48 -9.61 -3.63
C ASN A 48 10.59 -9.24 -4.82
N ASP A 49 9.69 -8.26 -4.68
CA ASP A 49 8.68 -7.93 -5.70
C ASP A 49 7.88 -9.17 -6.15
N CYS A 50 7.64 -10.09 -5.21
CA CYS A 50 7.01 -11.40 -5.44
C CYS A 50 7.70 -12.28 -6.49
N GLN A 51 8.98 -12.05 -6.75
CA GLN A 51 9.80 -12.96 -7.54
C GLN A 51 10.22 -14.16 -6.69
N LYS A 52 10.46 -15.31 -7.34
CA LYS A 52 10.90 -16.51 -6.62
C LYS A 52 12.13 -16.22 -5.78
N LEU A 53 12.12 -16.61 -4.51
CA LEU A 53 13.26 -16.45 -3.58
C LEU A 53 14.57 -16.99 -4.16
N SER A 54 14.52 -18.06 -4.96
CA SER A 54 15.68 -18.66 -5.63
C SER A 54 16.38 -17.72 -6.63
N THR A 55 15.69 -16.68 -7.10
CA THR A 55 16.21 -15.71 -8.08
C THR A 55 16.64 -14.39 -7.45
N THR A 56 16.34 -14.18 -6.17
CA THR A 56 16.63 -12.93 -5.46
C THR A 56 18.01 -12.98 -4.83
N LYS A 57 18.97 -12.21 -5.37
CA LYS A 57 20.37 -12.17 -4.87
C LYS A 57 20.55 -11.46 -3.54
N HIS A 58 19.66 -10.53 -3.19
CA HIS A 58 19.70 -9.80 -1.93
C HIS A 58 18.31 -9.77 -1.31
N LEU A 59 18.13 -10.53 -0.23
CA LEU A 59 16.83 -10.70 0.43
C LEU A 59 16.74 -9.74 1.63
N GLU A 60 16.13 -8.57 1.43
CA GLU A 60 15.74 -7.71 2.53
C GLU A 60 14.45 -8.24 3.16
N THR A 61 14.45 -8.49 4.47
CA THR A 61 13.29 -8.98 5.20
C THR A 61 12.76 -7.96 6.19
N TYR A 62 11.43 -7.91 6.35
CA TYR A 62 10.76 -7.01 7.27
C TYR A 62 9.72 -7.76 8.09
N SER A 63 9.66 -7.47 9.39
CA SER A 63 8.63 -8.05 10.26
C SER A 63 7.56 -7.01 10.57
N ILE A 64 6.30 -7.45 10.55
CA ILE A 64 5.14 -6.64 10.90
C ILE A 64 4.16 -7.46 11.71
N THR A 65 3.57 -6.85 12.74
CA THR A 65 2.44 -7.44 13.46
C THR A 65 1.17 -6.74 13.03
N VAL A 66 0.20 -7.52 12.56
CA VAL A 66 -1.11 -7.06 12.08
C VAL A 66 -2.22 -7.83 12.79
N PRO A 67 -3.47 -7.34 12.77
CA PRO A 67 -4.61 -8.16 13.16
C PRO A 67 -4.64 -9.47 12.37
N TYR A 68 -5.06 -10.57 13.00
CA TYR A 68 -5.14 -11.86 12.33
C TYR A 68 -5.96 -11.77 11.03
N ASN A 69 -5.37 -12.25 9.93
CA ASN A 69 -6.02 -12.33 8.63
C ASN A 69 -5.66 -13.65 7.96
N SER A 70 -6.65 -14.53 7.79
CA SER A 70 -6.48 -15.85 7.18
C SER A 70 -6.06 -15.81 5.70
N ASN A 71 -6.11 -14.64 5.06
CA ASN A 71 -5.61 -14.44 3.70
C ASN A 71 -4.11 -14.15 3.66
N LEU A 72 -3.43 -13.86 4.77
CA LEU A 72 -2.00 -13.53 4.81
C LEU A 72 -1.17 -14.76 5.20
N VAL A 73 -1.09 -15.74 4.29
CA VAL A 73 -0.37 -17.02 4.50
C VAL A 73 1.03 -17.00 3.87
N VAL A 74 1.91 -17.88 4.33
CA VAL A 74 3.25 -18.08 3.75
C VAL A 74 3.14 -18.38 2.25
N GLY A 75 4.02 -17.78 1.44
CA GLY A 75 4.01 -17.83 -0.02
C GLY A 75 3.06 -16.83 -0.67
N SER A 76 2.29 -16.06 0.10
CA SER A 76 1.44 -15.00 -0.44
C SER A 76 2.28 -13.84 -0.97
N CYS A 77 1.98 -13.41 -2.19
CA CYS A 77 2.42 -12.12 -2.70
C CYS A 77 1.55 -11.03 -2.07
N VAL A 78 2.19 -10.10 -1.39
CA VAL A 78 1.53 -9.01 -0.67
C VAL A 78 2.02 -7.66 -1.16
N ARG A 79 1.10 -6.69 -1.15
CA ARG A 79 1.40 -5.27 -1.30
C ARG A 79 1.38 -4.63 0.08
N TYR A 80 2.37 -3.81 0.38
CA TYR A 80 2.45 -3.12 1.65
C TYR A 80 2.99 -1.71 1.52
N ASP A 81 2.52 -0.82 2.38
CA ASP A 81 2.88 0.59 2.36
C ASP A 81 3.68 0.95 3.60
N ARG A 82 4.65 1.86 3.45
CA ARG A 82 5.31 2.51 4.58
C ARG A 82 4.80 3.92 4.77
N ASN A 83 4.58 4.28 6.03
CA ASN A 83 4.37 5.67 6.40
C ASN A 83 5.69 6.46 6.29
N GLY A 84 5.63 7.79 6.39
CA GLY A 84 6.82 8.67 6.35
C GLY A 84 7.82 8.47 7.50
N GLN A 85 7.53 7.57 8.44
CA GLN A 85 8.42 7.15 9.54
C GLN A 85 9.02 5.75 9.29
N GLY A 86 8.80 5.17 8.11
CA GLY A 86 9.32 3.85 7.71
C GLY A 86 8.57 2.66 8.30
N GLN A 87 7.46 2.88 9.02
CA GLN A 87 6.64 1.80 9.58
C GLN A 87 5.65 1.28 8.55
N LEU A 88 5.48 -0.03 8.52
CA LEU A 88 4.52 -0.69 7.65
C LEU A 88 3.10 -0.42 8.17
N GLN A 89 2.26 0.20 7.33
CA GLN A 89 0.91 0.65 7.72
C GLN A 89 -0.19 -0.29 7.21
N ASN A 90 -0.02 -0.84 6.02
CA ASN A 90 -1.03 -1.66 5.36
C ASN A 90 -0.37 -2.88 4.72
N VAL A 91 -1.06 -4.03 4.74
CA VAL A 91 -0.62 -5.27 4.10
C VAL A 91 -1.83 -5.93 3.45
N GLU A 92 -1.76 -6.13 2.15
CA GLU A 92 -2.85 -6.68 1.34
C GLU A 92 -2.35 -7.88 0.52
N ASN A 93 -3.07 -9.00 0.55
CA ASN A 93 -2.77 -10.12 -0.33
C ASN A 93 -3.16 -9.78 -1.77
N ILE A 94 -2.16 -9.75 -2.66
CA ILE A 94 -2.34 -9.53 -4.10
C ILE A 94 -2.11 -10.80 -4.94
N SER A 95 -1.68 -11.90 -4.32
CA SER A 95 -1.61 -13.23 -4.98
C SER A 95 -2.96 -13.69 -5.53
N ARG A 96 -4.08 -13.25 -4.95
CA ARG A 96 -5.43 -13.49 -5.48
C ARG A 96 -5.97 -12.32 -6.31
N SER A 97 -5.10 -11.57 -7.00
CA SER A 97 -5.58 -10.54 -7.94
C SER A 97 -6.63 -11.17 -8.85
N LYS A 98 -7.87 -10.64 -8.81
CA LYS A 98 -8.95 -11.09 -9.70
C LYS A 98 -8.36 -11.08 -11.10
N SER A 99 -8.32 -12.25 -11.75
CA SER A 99 -7.79 -12.35 -13.11
C SER A 99 -8.40 -11.24 -13.95
N ASN A 100 -7.55 -10.40 -14.58
CA ASN A 100 -8.03 -9.36 -15.49
C ASN A 100 -8.60 -9.97 -16.77
N ASP A 101 -8.43 -11.29 -16.95
CA ASP A 101 -9.04 -12.05 -18.02
C ASP A 101 -10.55 -12.17 -17.80
N MET A 102 -11.31 -11.53 -18.70
CA MET A 102 -12.77 -11.58 -18.69
C MET A 102 -13.30 -13.01 -18.80
N MET A 103 -12.59 -13.92 -19.48
CA MET A 103 -13.02 -15.32 -19.63
C MET A 103 -12.94 -16.06 -18.30
N ALA A 104 -11.87 -15.85 -17.53
CA ALA A 104 -11.74 -16.38 -16.17
C ALA A 104 -12.77 -15.79 -15.19
N ARG A 105 -13.23 -14.55 -15.43
CA ARG A 105 -14.24 -13.88 -14.60
C ARG A 105 -15.68 -14.31 -14.90
N THR A 106 -15.96 -14.70 -16.14
CA THR A 106 -17.30 -15.08 -16.61
C THR A 106 -17.54 -16.59 -16.60
N GLY A 107 -16.50 -17.39 -16.37
CA GLY A 107 -16.62 -18.86 -16.38
C GLY A 107 -16.95 -19.42 -17.76
N MET A 108 -16.65 -18.67 -18.82
CA MET A 108 -16.83 -19.13 -20.20
C MET A 108 -15.55 -19.87 -20.62
N TYR A 109 -15.60 -21.20 -20.48
CA TYR A 109 -14.66 -22.14 -21.09
C TYR A 109 -15.45 -23.11 -21.96
#